data_AF-A0A929QSU8-F1
#
_entry.id   AF-A0A929QSU8-F1
#
_cell.length_a   1.000
_cell.length_b   1.000
_cell.length_c   1.000
_cell.angle_alpha   90.00
_cell.angle_beta   90.00
_cell.angle_gamma   90.00
#
_symmetry.space_group_name_H-M   'P 1'
#
loop_
_entity.id
_entity.type
_entity.pdbx_description
1 polymer ?
#
loop_
_entity_poly.entity_id
_entity_poly.type
_entity_poly.pdbx_seq_one_letter_code
_entity_poly.pdbx_strand_id
1 'polypeptide(L)'
;MQNILALVVSNALLYATPLIFTALGGVFSERSGIVNVGLEGIMVIGAFSSVVFNLTFAGQFGDLTPWLALLVGGLCGLLFALIHAVATVNLRADHIISGTVLNLIAPSLAIFLTKVLFQGKGQTDSIKTKFGKFDFPVLSDIPVIGPIFFAKTSILAYVGIVLAFVVWYLVFKTRFGLRLRSVGENPQAADTLGINVYLMRY
;
A
#
# COMPACT_ATOMS: atom_id res chain seq x y z
N MET A 1 -13.66 -19.68 23.89
CA MET A 1 -12.29 -19.12 23.83
C MET A 1 -11.68 -19.22 22.43
N GLN A 2 -11.60 -20.41 21.81
CA GLN A 2 -11.02 -20.59 20.47
C GLN A 2 -11.67 -19.72 19.38
N ASN A 3 -13.00 -19.59 19.37
CA ASN A 3 -13.71 -18.74 18.39
C ASN A 3 -13.39 -17.24 18.54
N ILE A 4 -13.14 -16.77 19.77
CA ILE A 4 -12.76 -15.37 20.02
C ILE A 4 -11.34 -15.14 19.51
N LEU A 5 -10.43 -16.07 19.81
CA LEU A 5 -9.03 -15.97 19.41
C LEU A 5 -8.89 -16.01 17.88
N ALA A 6 -9.61 -16.90 17.21
CA ALA A 6 -9.68 -16.95 15.74
C ALA A 6 -10.20 -15.64 15.13
N LEU A 7 -11.25 -15.04 15.71
CA LEU A 7 -11.81 -13.78 15.23
C LEU A 7 -10.84 -12.61 15.43
N VAL A 8 -10.19 -12.54 16.59
CA VAL A 8 -9.19 -11.51 16.91
C VAL A 8 -8.01 -11.61 15.94
N VAL A 9 -7.46 -12.80 15.73
CA VAL A 9 -6.33 -13.00 14.81
C VAL A 9 -6.71 -12.69 13.36
N SER A 10 -7.87 -13.17 12.88
CA SER A 10 -8.34 -12.91 11.52
C SER A 10 -8.52 -11.41 11.25
N ASN A 11 -9.11 -10.66 12.20
CA ASN A 11 -9.25 -9.21 12.07
C ASN A 11 -7.91 -8.48 12.21
N ALA A 12 -7.02 -8.92 13.10
CA ALA A 12 -5.69 -8.35 13.24
C ALA A 12 -4.90 -8.47 11.93
N LEU A 13 -4.95 -9.62 11.26
CA LEU A 13 -4.33 -9.82 9.94
C LEU A 13 -4.95 -8.88 8.89
N LEU A 14 -6.27 -8.74 8.88
CA LEU A 14 -6.97 -7.86 7.93
C LEU A 14 -6.56 -6.39 8.11
N TYR A 15 -6.54 -5.88 9.35
CA TYR A 15 -6.15 -4.49 9.62
C TYR A 15 -4.63 -4.25 9.49
N ALA A 16 -3.80 -5.25 9.76
CA ALA A 16 -2.36 -5.16 9.56
C ALA A 16 -1.98 -5.10 8.08
N THR A 17 -2.81 -5.66 7.19
CA THR A 17 -2.56 -5.74 5.75
C THR A 17 -2.17 -4.38 5.13
N PRO A 18 -3.02 -3.32 5.17
CA PRO A 18 -2.65 -2.02 4.60
C PRO A 18 -1.42 -1.41 5.27
N LEU A 19 -1.22 -1.62 6.58
CA LEU A 19 -0.05 -1.13 7.30
C LEU A 19 1.24 -1.77 6.80
N ILE A 20 1.23 -3.10 6.54
CA ILE A 20 2.38 -3.82 5.98
C ILE A 20 2.71 -3.24 4.60
N PHE A 21 1.73 -3.15 3.69
CA PHE A 21 1.98 -2.62 2.35
C PHE A 21 2.56 -1.21 2.37
N THR A 22 2.01 -0.33 3.20
CA THR A 22 2.50 1.04 3.37
C THR A 22 3.91 1.08 3.95
N ALA A 23 4.19 0.28 4.99
CA ALA A 23 5.51 0.20 5.60
C ALA A 23 6.57 -0.31 4.60
N LEU A 24 6.22 -1.28 3.74
CA LEU A 24 7.12 -1.77 2.70
C LEU A 24 7.46 -0.67 1.69
N GLY A 25 6.47 0.11 1.24
CA GLY A 25 6.71 1.29 0.41
C GLY A 25 7.62 2.31 1.09
N GLY A 26 7.36 2.62 2.36
CA GLY A 26 8.18 3.51 3.18
C GLY A 26 9.64 3.04 3.32
N VAL A 27 9.86 1.74 3.49
CA VAL A 27 11.22 1.17 3.54
C VAL A 27 11.98 1.45 2.24
N PHE A 28 11.37 1.33 1.06
CA PHE A 28 12.05 1.67 -0.19
C PHE A 28 12.40 3.16 -0.28
N SER A 29 11.46 4.04 0.08
CA SER A 29 11.68 5.49 0.07
C SER A 29 12.80 5.90 1.05
N GLU A 30 12.75 5.44 2.30
CA GLU A 30 13.79 5.77 3.28
C GLU A 30 15.15 5.21 2.89
N ARG A 31 15.20 3.98 2.35
CA ARG A 31 16.47 3.38 1.92
C ARG A 31 17.06 4.04 0.67
N SER A 32 16.27 4.73 -0.15
CA SER A 32 16.78 5.56 -1.26
C SER A 32 17.21 6.98 -0.82
N GLY A 33 16.97 7.34 0.44
CA GLY A 33 17.26 8.65 1.00
C GLY A 33 16.15 9.68 0.80
N ILE A 34 14.93 9.26 0.45
CA ILE A 34 13.75 10.11 0.37
C ILE A 34 12.76 9.70 1.48
N VAL A 35 12.79 10.43 2.59
CA VAL A 35 11.83 10.21 3.68
C VAL A 35 10.42 10.57 3.21
N ASN A 36 9.47 9.64 3.32
CA ASN A 36 8.10 9.88 2.85
C ASN A 36 7.12 9.92 4.02
N VAL A 37 6.86 11.13 4.53
CA VAL A 37 5.83 11.37 5.55
C VAL A 37 4.42 11.37 4.94
N GLY A 38 4.31 11.51 3.61
CA GLY A 38 3.06 11.62 2.84
C GLY A 38 2.34 10.29 2.57
N LEU A 39 2.78 9.19 3.17
CA LEU A 39 2.25 7.85 2.91
C LEU A 39 0.76 7.72 3.24
N GLU A 40 0.28 8.40 4.27
CA GLU A 40 -1.15 8.39 4.64
C GLU A 40 -2.02 8.99 3.53
N GLY A 41 -1.63 10.13 2.95
CA GLY A 41 -2.33 10.75 1.84
C GLY A 41 -2.33 9.85 0.60
N ILE A 42 -1.21 9.20 0.30
CA ILE A 42 -1.11 8.22 -0.79
C ILE A 42 -2.08 7.06 -0.57
N MET A 43 -2.16 6.52 0.66
CA MET A 43 -3.13 5.48 1.01
C MET A 43 -4.57 5.96 0.80
N VAL A 44 -4.90 7.18 1.22
CA VAL A 44 -6.25 7.75 1.08
C VAL A 44 -6.66 7.85 -0.39
N ILE A 45 -5.78 8.36 -1.26
CA ILE A 45 -6.06 8.44 -2.71
C ILE A 45 -6.21 7.06 -3.33
N GLY A 46 -5.34 6.11 -2.98
CA GLY A 46 -5.44 4.72 -3.44
C GLY A 46 -6.73 4.03 -2.99
N ALA A 47 -7.13 4.24 -1.73
CA ALA A 47 -8.37 3.70 -1.18
C ALA A 47 -9.60 4.32 -1.86
N PHE A 48 -9.63 5.65 -2.00
CA PHE A 48 -10.71 6.36 -2.66
C PHE A 48 -10.91 5.89 -4.11
N SER A 49 -9.85 5.86 -4.91
CA SER A 49 -9.90 5.41 -6.30
C SER A 49 -10.30 3.93 -6.43
N SER A 50 -9.82 3.07 -5.53
CA SER A 50 -10.27 1.66 -5.47
C SER A 50 -11.77 1.54 -5.22
N VAL A 51 -12.31 2.30 -4.27
CA VAL A 51 -13.75 2.27 -3.93
C VAL A 51 -14.59 2.82 -5.08
N VAL A 52 -14.17 3.94 -5.70
CA VAL A 52 -14.86 4.51 -6.86
C VAL A 52 -14.88 3.51 -8.02
N PHE A 53 -13.76 2.82 -8.30
CA PHE A 53 -13.72 1.78 -9.32
C PHE A 53 -14.67 0.62 -8.98
N ASN A 54 -14.64 0.14 -7.73
CA ASN A 54 -15.52 -0.95 -7.29
C ASN A 54 -17.00 -0.60 -7.47
N LEU A 55 -17.42 0.58 -7.02
CA LEU A 55 -18.82 0.99 -7.09
C LEU A 55 -19.31 1.19 -8.53
N THR A 56 -18.44 1.67 -9.41
CA THR A 56 -18.76 1.95 -10.82
C THR A 56 -18.77 0.66 -11.66
N PHE A 57 -17.78 -0.21 -11.49
CA PHE A 57 -17.52 -1.33 -12.41
C PHE A 57 -17.86 -2.72 -11.85
N ALA A 58 -18.36 -2.83 -10.61
CA ALA A 58 -18.72 -4.12 -10.02
C ALA A 58 -19.68 -4.96 -10.87
N GLY A 59 -20.65 -4.32 -11.53
CA GLY A 59 -21.62 -5.03 -12.37
C GLY A 59 -21.01 -5.62 -13.65
N GLN A 60 -19.84 -5.14 -14.07
CA GLN A 60 -19.17 -5.58 -15.30
C GLN A 60 -18.14 -6.69 -15.03
N PHE A 61 -17.35 -6.55 -13.96
CA PHE A 61 -16.25 -7.47 -13.67
C PHE A 61 -16.54 -8.49 -12.56
N GLY A 62 -17.68 -8.38 -11.85
CA GLY A 62 -18.08 -9.34 -10.82
C GLY A 62 -17.00 -9.55 -9.76
N ASP A 63 -16.62 -10.81 -9.53
CA ASP A 63 -15.63 -11.20 -8.50
C ASP A 63 -14.20 -10.73 -8.81
N LEU A 64 -13.89 -10.33 -10.05
CA LEU A 64 -12.59 -9.75 -10.41
C LEU A 64 -12.47 -8.27 -10.03
N THR A 65 -13.59 -7.60 -9.80
CA THR A 65 -13.64 -6.17 -9.47
C THR A 65 -12.73 -5.75 -8.31
N PRO A 66 -12.70 -6.41 -7.12
CA PRO A 66 -11.85 -5.97 -6.02
C PRO A 66 -10.35 -6.05 -6.36
N TRP A 67 -9.94 -7.01 -7.19
CA TRP A 67 -8.56 -7.15 -7.65
C TRP A 67 -8.17 -6.05 -8.63
N LEU A 68 -9.06 -5.74 -9.58
CA LEU A 68 -8.86 -4.62 -10.50
C LEU A 68 -8.88 -3.27 -9.77
N ALA A 69 -9.77 -3.12 -8.78
CA ALA A 69 -9.83 -1.95 -7.91
C ALA A 69 -8.51 -1.73 -7.17
N LEU A 70 -7.90 -2.81 -6.64
CA LEU A 70 -6.58 -2.75 -6.00
C LEU A 70 -5.50 -2.21 -6.95
N LEU A 71 -5.48 -2.68 -8.20
CA LEU A 71 -4.52 -2.23 -9.21
C LEU A 71 -4.74 -0.75 -9.58
N VAL A 72 -6.00 -0.35 -9.77
CA VAL A 72 -6.36 1.06 -10.04
C VAL A 72 -5.96 1.94 -8.86
N GLY A 73 -6.23 1.51 -7.64
CA GLY A 73 -5.81 2.19 -6.42
C GLY A 73 -4.30 2.33 -6.31
N GLY A 74 -3.57 1.25 -6.59
CA GLY A 74 -2.10 1.26 -6.65
C GLY A 74 -1.56 2.23 -7.69
N LEU A 75 -2.16 2.27 -8.88
CA LEU A 75 -1.76 3.20 -9.94
C LEU A 75 -2.03 4.66 -9.56
N CYS A 76 -3.20 4.97 -9.02
CA CYS A 76 -3.51 6.32 -8.53
C CYS A 76 -2.59 6.72 -7.37
N GLY A 77 -2.30 5.80 -6.45
CA GLY A 77 -1.34 6.00 -5.37
C GLY A 77 0.08 6.27 -5.90
N LEU A 78 0.53 5.53 -6.91
CA LEU A 78 1.81 5.76 -7.59
C LEU A 78 1.86 7.14 -8.23
N LEU A 79 0.82 7.55 -8.96
CA LEU A 79 0.75 8.89 -9.54
C LEU A 79 0.80 9.99 -8.48
N PHE A 80 0.15 9.77 -7.33
CA PHE A 80 0.18 10.71 -6.21
C PHE A 80 1.56 10.74 -5.52
N ALA A 81 2.21 9.59 -5.38
CA ALA A 81 3.57 9.46 -4.86
C ALA A 81 4.60 10.14 -5.78
N LEU A 82 4.39 10.12 -7.10
CA LEU A 82 5.26 10.83 -8.04
C LEU A 82 5.27 12.34 -7.80
N ILE A 83 4.19 12.93 -7.29
CA ILE A 83 4.18 14.35 -6.90
C ILE A 83 5.22 14.59 -5.79
N HIS A 84 5.28 13.69 -4.80
CA HIS A 84 6.29 13.73 -3.73
C HIS A 84 7.70 13.55 -4.30
N ALA A 85 7.89 12.54 -5.15
CA ALA A 85 9.19 12.24 -5.75
C ALA A 85 9.71 13.42 -6.58
N VAL A 86 8.87 14.02 -7.44
CA VAL A 86 9.26 15.19 -8.24
C VAL A 86 9.62 16.38 -7.34
N ALA A 87 8.79 16.66 -6.33
CA ALA A 87 9.04 17.77 -5.41
C ALA A 87 10.36 17.61 -4.64
N THR A 88 10.64 16.41 -4.14
CA THR A 88 11.80 16.15 -3.28
C THR A 88 13.07 15.87 -4.08
N VAL A 89 12.99 15.07 -5.14
CA VAL A 89 14.15 14.63 -5.94
C VAL A 89 14.58 15.70 -6.93
N ASN A 90 13.66 16.31 -7.68
CA ASN A 90 13.99 17.28 -8.73
C ASN A 90 13.99 18.71 -8.21
N LEU A 91 12.96 19.09 -7.45
CA LEU A 91 12.82 20.46 -6.95
C LEU A 91 13.53 20.68 -5.60
N ARG A 92 14.06 19.62 -4.99
CA ARG A 92 14.79 19.67 -3.70
C ARG A 92 13.97 20.29 -2.57
N ALA A 93 12.64 20.11 -2.62
CA ALA A 93 11.76 20.53 -1.55
C ALA A 93 12.01 19.69 -0.29
N ASP A 94 11.77 20.30 0.87
CA ASP A 94 11.82 19.58 2.14
C ASP A 94 10.80 18.42 2.15
N HIS A 95 11.25 17.25 2.57
CA HIS A 95 10.48 16.02 2.54
C HIS A 95 9.28 16.06 3.49
N ILE A 96 9.45 16.68 4.66
CA ILE A 96 8.40 16.80 5.67
C ILE A 96 7.34 17.78 5.15
N ILE A 97 7.75 18.92 4.58
CA ILE A 97 6.81 19.89 3.99
C ILE A 97 6.03 19.25 2.83
N SER A 98 6.70 18.59 1.88
CA SER A 98 6.01 17.93 0.76
C SER A 98 5.05 16.84 1.24
N GLY A 99 5.51 15.97 2.16
CA GLY A 99 4.69 14.88 2.69
C GLY A 99 3.47 15.37 3.48
N THR A 100 3.64 16.39 4.33
CA THR A 100 2.54 16.98 5.10
C THR A 100 1.48 17.61 4.19
N VAL A 101 1.89 18.33 3.13
CA VAL A 101 0.94 18.87 2.14
C VAL A 101 0.13 17.76 1.47
N LEU A 102 0.76 16.64 1.10
CA LEU A 102 0.07 15.49 0.51
C LEU A 102 -0.93 14.86 1.47
N ASN A 103 -0.57 14.72 2.75
CA ASN A 103 -1.49 14.21 3.79
C ASN A 103 -2.67 15.15 4.06
N LEU A 104 -2.49 16.47 3.91
CA LEU A 104 -3.57 17.44 4.09
C LEU A 104 -4.51 17.48 2.89
N ILE A 105 -3.97 17.46 1.67
CA ILE A 105 -4.77 17.58 0.45
C ILE A 105 -5.54 16.30 0.13
N ALA A 106 -4.94 15.11 0.33
CA ALA A 106 -5.54 13.86 -0.09
C ALA A 106 -6.94 13.59 0.53
N PRO A 107 -7.15 13.70 1.86
CA PRO A 107 -8.46 13.53 2.46
C PRO A 107 -9.46 14.60 2.01
N SER A 108 -9.04 15.87 1.92
CA SER A 108 -9.91 16.95 1.46
C SER A 108 -10.36 16.75 0.01
N LEU A 109 -9.44 16.33 -0.85
CA LEU A 109 -9.73 16.00 -2.25
C LEU A 109 -10.68 14.79 -2.34
N ALA A 110 -10.45 13.74 -1.56
CA ALA A 110 -11.32 12.56 -1.54
C ALA A 110 -12.75 12.90 -1.08
N ILE A 111 -12.90 13.75 -0.06
CA ILE A 111 -14.22 14.22 0.40
C ILE A 111 -14.89 15.09 -0.67
N PHE A 112 -14.14 16.03 -1.26
CA PHE A 112 -14.66 16.88 -2.34
C PHE A 112 -15.15 16.05 -3.53
N LEU A 113 -14.32 15.11 -4.02
CA LEU A 113 -14.68 14.23 -5.12
C LEU A 113 -15.84 13.30 -4.76
N THR A 114 -15.93 12.84 -3.52
CA THR A 114 -17.09 12.09 -3.04
C THR A 114 -18.37 12.90 -3.20
N LYS A 115 -18.38 14.17 -2.77
CA LYS A 115 -19.55 15.04 -2.93
C LYS A 115 -19.91 15.25 -4.41
N VAL A 116 -18.92 15.42 -5.28
CA VAL A 116 -19.14 15.61 -6.72
C VAL A 116 -19.70 14.35 -7.38
N LEU A 117 -19.12 13.19 -7.09
CA LEU A 117 -19.46 11.92 -7.76
C LEU A 117 -20.72 11.25 -7.18
N PHE A 118 -21.03 11.48 -5.90
CA PHE A 118 -22.11 10.81 -5.19
C PHE A 118 -23.22 11.78 -4.74
N GLN A 119 -23.58 12.74 -5.60
CA GLN A 119 -24.77 13.61 -5.44
C GLN A 119 -24.80 14.37 -4.11
N GLY A 120 -23.67 14.90 -3.68
CA GLY A 120 -23.55 15.70 -2.45
C GLY A 120 -23.44 14.88 -1.17
N LYS A 121 -23.38 13.53 -1.23
CA LYS A 121 -23.15 12.68 -0.05
C LYS A 121 -21.79 13.00 0.59
N GLY A 122 -21.72 12.86 1.92
CA GLY A 122 -20.47 13.02 2.69
C GLY A 122 -19.57 11.77 2.70
N GLN A 123 -20.07 10.63 2.22
CA GLN A 123 -19.35 9.37 2.14
C GLN A 123 -19.84 8.57 0.93
N THR A 124 -19.01 7.64 0.45
CA THR A 124 -19.39 6.71 -0.61
C THR A 124 -20.39 5.67 -0.08
N ASP A 125 -21.10 5.02 -0.98
CA ASP A 125 -21.87 3.83 -0.62
C ASP A 125 -20.94 2.66 -0.23
N SER A 126 -21.49 1.64 0.43
CA SER A 126 -20.73 0.42 0.75
C SER A 126 -20.31 -0.29 -0.53
N ILE A 127 -19.06 -0.79 -0.57
CA ILE A 127 -18.52 -1.53 -1.71
C ILE A 127 -19.44 -2.69 -2.12
N LYS A 128 -19.62 -2.87 -3.43
CA LYS A 128 -20.54 -3.86 -4.01
C LYS A 128 -19.95 -5.26 -3.96
N THR A 129 -18.67 -5.38 -4.27
CA THR A 129 -17.94 -6.66 -4.28
C THR A 129 -16.75 -6.58 -3.34
N LYS A 130 -16.49 -7.67 -2.61
CA LYS A 130 -15.42 -7.79 -1.62
C LYS A 130 -14.44 -8.86 -2.07
N PHE A 131 -13.20 -8.82 -1.59
CA PHE A 131 -12.21 -9.88 -1.82
C PHE A 131 -12.65 -11.27 -1.33
N GLY A 132 -13.69 -11.33 -0.49
CA GLY A 132 -14.15 -12.57 0.12
C GLY A 132 -13.24 -13.02 1.26
N LYS A 133 -13.54 -14.21 1.77
CA LYS A 133 -12.71 -14.91 2.76
C LYS A 133 -12.14 -16.14 2.09
N PHE A 134 -10.89 -16.45 2.39
CA PHE A 134 -10.17 -17.57 1.81
C PHE A 134 -9.91 -18.63 2.89
N ASP A 135 -10.08 -19.89 2.52
CA ASP A 135 -9.73 -21.06 3.33
C ASP A 135 -8.54 -21.76 2.66
N PHE A 136 -7.45 -21.95 3.40
CA PHE A 136 -6.31 -22.71 2.87
C PHE A 136 -6.60 -24.21 2.95
N PRO A 137 -6.69 -24.93 1.82
CA PRO A 137 -6.99 -26.36 1.83
C PRO A 137 -5.90 -27.10 2.61
N VAL A 138 -6.28 -28.16 3.35
CA VAL A 138 -5.42 -28.96 4.23
C VAL A 138 -4.98 -28.23 5.52
N LEU A 139 -4.57 -26.96 5.44
CA LEU A 139 -4.12 -26.19 6.60
C LEU A 139 -5.28 -25.70 7.48
N SER A 140 -6.46 -25.49 6.90
CA SER A 140 -7.69 -25.14 7.63
C SER A 140 -8.13 -26.20 8.64
N ASP A 141 -7.77 -27.46 8.37
CA ASP A 141 -8.29 -28.62 9.11
C ASP A 141 -7.42 -29.01 10.30
N ILE A 142 -6.27 -28.32 10.48
CA ILE A 142 -5.39 -28.53 11.62
C ILE A 142 -6.11 -28.11 12.91
N PRO A 143 -6.25 -28.98 13.92
CA PRO A 143 -6.94 -28.64 15.15
C PRO A 143 -6.26 -27.46 15.85
N VAL A 144 -7.08 -26.54 16.37
CA VAL A 144 -6.67 -25.28 17.01
C VAL A 144 -6.06 -24.26 16.04
N ILE A 145 -4.98 -24.59 15.31
CA ILE A 145 -4.24 -23.64 14.47
C ILE A 145 -4.99 -23.29 13.18
N GLY A 146 -5.57 -24.28 12.52
CA GLY A 146 -6.32 -24.12 11.27
C GLY A 146 -7.43 -23.09 11.37
N PRO A 147 -8.34 -23.21 12.35
CA PRO A 147 -9.40 -22.23 12.58
C PRO A 147 -8.91 -20.81 12.91
N ILE A 148 -7.72 -20.66 13.49
CA ILE A 148 -7.20 -19.36 13.92
C ILE A 148 -6.56 -18.60 12.75
N PHE A 149 -5.72 -19.26 11.96
CA PHE A 149 -4.91 -18.63 10.93
C PHE A 149 -5.42 -18.90 9.51
N PHE A 150 -5.86 -20.12 9.25
CA PHE A 150 -6.01 -20.66 7.89
C PHE A 150 -7.46 -20.78 7.42
N ALA A 151 -8.42 -20.64 8.32
CA ALA A 151 -9.85 -20.59 8.01
C ALA A 151 -10.37 -19.15 7.98
N LYS A 152 -11.23 -18.83 7.00
CA LYS A 152 -11.99 -17.59 6.86
C LYS A 152 -11.12 -16.34 6.90
N THR A 153 -9.93 -16.42 6.32
CA THR A 153 -8.88 -15.41 6.43
C THR A 153 -8.77 -14.55 5.17
N SER A 154 -8.00 -13.46 5.26
CA SER A 154 -7.74 -12.54 4.13
C SER A 154 -6.50 -13.00 3.38
N ILE A 155 -6.64 -13.34 2.09
CA ILE A 155 -5.51 -13.72 1.24
C ILE A 155 -4.47 -12.59 1.12
N LEU A 156 -4.92 -11.33 1.13
CA LEU A 156 -4.04 -10.16 1.04
C LEU A 156 -3.11 -10.02 2.24
N ALA A 157 -3.53 -10.47 3.43
CA ALA A 157 -2.69 -10.45 4.62
C ALA A 157 -1.46 -11.36 4.44
N TYR A 158 -1.69 -12.57 3.91
CA TYR A 158 -0.62 -13.51 3.62
C TYR A 158 0.28 -13.03 2.49
N VAL A 159 -0.29 -12.43 1.44
CA VAL A 159 0.49 -11.78 0.37
C VAL A 159 1.38 -10.68 0.95
N GLY A 160 0.86 -9.85 1.85
CA GLY A 160 1.64 -8.81 2.53
C GLY A 160 2.81 -9.39 3.34
N ILE A 161 2.58 -10.47 4.10
CA ILE A 161 3.63 -11.16 4.87
C ILE A 161 4.72 -11.72 3.94
N VAL A 162 4.32 -12.43 2.87
CA VAL A 162 5.26 -12.97 1.88
C VAL A 162 6.06 -11.85 1.23
N LEU A 163 5.41 -10.76 0.84
CA LEU A 163 6.08 -9.59 0.28
C LEU A 163 7.06 -8.96 1.27
N ALA A 164 6.77 -8.94 2.56
CA ALA A 164 7.71 -8.43 3.55
C ALA A 164 9.02 -9.24 3.56
N PHE A 165 8.93 -10.58 3.48
CA PHE A 165 10.12 -11.43 3.34
C PHE A 165 10.85 -11.20 2.01
N VAL A 166 10.11 -11.03 0.90
CA VAL A 166 10.70 -10.74 -0.42
C VAL A 166 11.44 -9.40 -0.40
N VAL A 167 10.83 -8.34 0.16
CA VAL A 167 11.44 -7.01 0.28
C VAL A 167 12.68 -7.07 1.17
N TRP A 168 12.62 -7.77 2.30
CA TRP A 168 13.80 -8.00 3.13
C TRP A 168 14.93 -8.65 2.33
N TYR A 169 14.64 -9.72 1.59
CA TYR A 169 15.65 -10.39 0.77
C TYR A 169 16.20 -9.44 -0.31
N LEU A 170 15.34 -8.71 -1.03
CA LEU A 170 15.75 -7.76 -2.05
C LEU A 170 16.65 -6.67 -1.49
N VAL A 171 16.26 -6.01 -0.40
CA VAL A 171 17.00 -4.88 0.19
C VAL A 171 18.34 -5.32 0.79
N PHE A 172 18.38 -6.48 1.45
CA PHE A 172 19.55 -6.90 2.23
C PHE A 172 20.46 -7.92 1.54
N LYS A 173 19.94 -8.70 0.58
CA LYS A 173 20.69 -9.81 -0.03
C LYS A 173 20.99 -9.64 -1.53
N THR A 174 20.50 -8.58 -2.18
CA THR A 174 20.74 -8.38 -3.62
C THR A 174 21.61 -7.15 -3.93
N ARG A 175 22.17 -7.12 -5.16
CA ARG A 175 22.93 -5.97 -5.68
C ARG A 175 22.08 -4.72 -5.78
N PHE A 176 20.80 -4.86 -6.15
CA PHE A 176 19.86 -3.74 -6.19
C PHE A 176 19.71 -3.11 -4.81
N GLY A 177 19.47 -3.93 -3.78
CA GLY A 177 19.33 -3.46 -2.40
C GLY A 177 20.59 -2.82 -1.83
N LEU A 178 21.77 -3.30 -2.22
CA LEU A 178 23.04 -2.64 -1.90
C LEU A 178 23.12 -1.24 -2.52
N ARG A 179 22.84 -1.10 -3.83
CA ARG A 179 22.83 0.20 -4.52
C ARG A 179 21.81 1.16 -3.91
N LEU A 180 20.60 0.67 -3.63
CA LEU A 180 19.54 1.46 -3.01
C LEU A 180 20.02 2.07 -1.70
N ARG A 181 20.52 1.24 -0.78
CA ARG A 181 21.04 1.69 0.51
C ARG A 181 22.24 2.61 0.38
N SER A 182 23.17 2.34 -0.54
CA SER A 182 24.30 3.24 -0.81
C SER A 182 23.85 4.63 -1.26
N VAL A 183 22.82 4.72 -2.09
CA VAL A 183 22.23 6.00 -2.52
C VAL A 183 21.58 6.75 -1.36
N GLY A 184 20.92 6.03 -0.44
CA GLY A 184 20.35 6.63 0.77
C GLY A 184 21.39 7.16 1.76
N GLU A 185 22.48 6.42 1.97
CA GLU A 185 23.54 6.77 2.93
C GLU A 185 24.49 7.86 2.40
N ASN A 186 24.99 7.70 1.17
CA ASN A 186 25.88 8.67 0.54
C ASN A 186 25.65 8.74 -0.99
N PRO A 187 24.73 9.60 -1.45
CA PRO A 187 24.40 9.71 -2.88
C PRO A 187 25.59 10.16 -3.73
N GLN A 188 26.47 11.03 -3.20
CA GLN A 188 27.63 11.52 -3.93
C GLN A 188 28.62 10.37 -4.21
N ALA A 189 28.90 9.53 -3.21
CA ALA A 189 29.75 8.36 -3.40
C ALA A 189 29.12 7.35 -4.39
N ALA A 190 27.82 7.13 -4.31
CA ALA A 190 27.11 6.23 -5.24
C ALA A 190 27.20 6.72 -6.69
N ASP A 191 27.05 8.03 -6.92
CA ASP A 191 27.11 8.64 -8.26
C ASP A 191 28.51 8.53 -8.89
N THR A 192 29.59 8.70 -8.09
CA THR A 192 30.97 8.52 -8.58
C THR A 192 31.27 7.10 -9.07
N LEU A 193 30.50 6.10 -8.59
CA LEU A 193 30.59 4.70 -9.00
C LEU A 193 29.62 4.35 -10.15
N GLY A 194 29.00 5.36 -10.77
CA GLY A 194 28.13 5.22 -11.94
C GLY A 194 26.70 4.77 -11.63
N ILE A 195 26.25 4.87 -10.37
CA ILE A 195 24.85 4.57 -9.99
C ILE A 195 24.01 5.81 -10.23
N ASN A 196 22.98 5.71 -11.06
CA ASN A 196 22.03 6.81 -11.26
C ASN A 196 21.19 7.04 -10.00
N VAL A 197 21.61 8.02 -9.19
CA VAL A 197 20.97 8.40 -7.92
C VAL A 197 19.52 8.85 -8.11
N TYR A 198 19.25 9.63 -9.17
CA TYR A 198 17.92 10.15 -9.45
C TYR A 198 16.94 9.00 -9.69
N LEU A 199 17.28 8.07 -10.59
CA LEU A 199 16.42 6.94 -10.91
C LEU A 199 16.17 6.02 -9.71
N MET A 200 17.17 5.84 -8.84
CA MET A 200 17.03 5.01 -7.64
C MET A 200 16.14 5.64 -6.56
N ARG A 201 15.91 6.95 -6.61
CA ARG A 201 15.09 7.70 -5.64
C ARG A 201 13.62 7.81 -6.02
N TYR A 202 13.31 7.66 -7.30
CA TYR A 202 11.95 7.54 -7.82
C TYR A 202 11.38 6.15 -7.57
#